data_AF-A0A679FUT4-F1
#
_entry.id   AF-A0A679FUT4-F1
#
_cell.length_a   1.000
_cell.length_b   1.000
_cell.length_c   1.000
_cell.angle_alpha   90.00
_cell.angle_beta   90.00
_cell.angle_gamma   90.00
#
_symmetry.space_group_name_H-M   'P 1'
#
loop_
_entity.id
_entity.type
_entity.pdbx_description
1 polymer ?
#
loop_
_entity_poly.entity_id
_entity_poly.type
_entity_poly.pdbx_seq_one_letter_code
_entity_poly.pdbx_strand_id
1 'polypeptide(L)'
;MENLEIILSDFKKEKLETLIYDELKLTKLNIQSSHFYDSNLQRDIQFSEVKNIKELLSPQGTGNVVLEQLQLGISLKNVVIVFSFDEEYGDIVFNFPESEIFVDDKNEVKLKFAKLVDYLMNLKIKYAISKVIIGYEPAYDEDTMLIEFDDNPLNVEKVLDAVLDA
;
A
#
# COMPACT_ATOMS: atom_id res chain seq x y z
N MET A 1 -8.90 14.51 -10.47
CA MET A 1 -8.96 13.61 -9.32
C MET A 1 -7.59 13.02 -9.23
N GLU A 2 -6.83 13.49 -8.26
CA GLU A 2 -5.48 12.99 -8.02
C GLU A 2 -5.57 11.69 -7.21
N ASN A 3 -4.54 10.86 -7.32
CA ASN A 3 -4.43 9.65 -6.53
C ASN A 3 -3.42 9.88 -5.41
N LEU A 4 -3.73 9.31 -4.26
CA LEU A 4 -2.76 9.11 -3.20
C LEU A 4 -2.11 7.75 -3.34
N GLU A 5 -0.85 7.72 -3.01
CA GLU A 5 0.01 6.55 -3.01
C GLU A 5 0.54 6.31 -1.60
N ILE A 6 0.44 5.07 -1.13
CA ILE A 6 1.14 4.59 0.07
C ILE A 6 2.20 3.60 -0.37
N ILE A 7 3.44 3.79 0.06
CA ILE A 7 4.55 2.91 -0.29
C ILE A 7 5.09 2.25 0.97
N LEU A 8 5.10 0.92 0.97
CA LEU A 8 5.83 0.11 1.95
C LEU A 8 7.17 -0.28 1.33
N SER A 9 8.24 0.43 1.72
CA SER A 9 9.56 0.25 1.12
C SER A 9 10.33 -0.90 1.74
N ASP A 10 11.17 -1.57 0.93
CA ASP A 10 12.04 -2.68 1.34
C ASP A 10 11.29 -3.77 2.12
N PHE A 11 10.09 -4.12 1.68
CA PHE A 11 9.29 -5.17 2.29
C PHE A 11 9.97 -6.53 2.10
N LYS A 12 10.18 -7.26 3.20
CA LYS A 12 10.79 -8.60 3.15
C LYS A 12 9.86 -9.59 2.44
N LYS A 13 10.30 -10.12 1.30
CA LYS A 13 9.52 -11.06 0.48
C LYS A 13 9.04 -12.27 1.28
N GLU A 14 9.83 -12.74 2.26
CA GLU A 14 9.45 -13.85 3.14
C GLU A 14 8.17 -13.62 3.95
N LYS A 15 7.76 -12.37 4.15
CA LYS A 15 6.55 -12.01 4.89
C LYS A 15 5.33 -11.79 3.99
N LEU A 16 5.50 -11.88 2.68
CA LEU A 16 4.49 -11.46 1.71
C LEU A 16 3.21 -12.28 1.79
N GLU A 17 3.32 -13.60 1.96
CA GLU A 17 2.13 -14.45 2.12
C GLU A 17 1.30 -14.05 3.34
N THR A 18 1.93 -13.83 4.49
CA THR A 18 1.23 -13.40 5.71
C THR A 18 0.56 -12.05 5.52
N LEU A 19 1.23 -11.08 4.87
CA LEU A 19 0.61 -9.79 4.56
C LEU A 19 -0.63 -9.98 3.68
N ILE A 20 -0.51 -10.72 2.59
CA ILE A 20 -1.58 -10.83 1.58
C ILE A 20 -2.78 -11.63 2.10
N TYR A 21 -2.55 -12.75 2.77
CA TYR A 21 -3.62 -13.67 3.16
C TYR A 21 -4.16 -13.42 4.56
N ASP A 22 -3.32 -13.01 5.51
CA ASP A 22 -3.73 -12.86 6.91
C ASP A 22 -4.06 -11.41 7.26
N GLU A 23 -3.27 -10.45 6.79
CA GLU A 23 -3.49 -9.02 7.06
C GLU A 23 -4.52 -8.42 6.12
N LEU A 24 -4.19 -8.37 4.82
CA LEU A 24 -5.03 -7.77 3.79
C LEU A 24 -6.21 -8.67 3.40
N LYS A 25 -6.07 -9.99 3.62
CA LYS A 25 -7.10 -11.01 3.33
C LYS A 25 -7.63 -10.92 1.90
N LEU A 26 -6.74 -10.74 0.91
CA LEU A 26 -7.12 -10.46 -0.48
C LEU A 26 -8.07 -11.52 -1.07
N THR A 27 -7.97 -12.78 -0.64
CA THR A 27 -8.85 -13.88 -1.07
C THR A 27 -10.31 -13.72 -0.66
N LYS A 28 -10.61 -12.82 0.28
CA LYS A 28 -11.98 -12.50 0.75
C LYS A 28 -12.53 -11.20 0.16
N LEU A 29 -11.72 -10.48 -0.62
CA LEU A 29 -12.10 -9.18 -1.19
C LEU A 29 -12.65 -9.34 -2.61
N ASN A 30 -13.37 -8.31 -3.05
CA ASN A 30 -13.81 -8.22 -4.43
C ASN A 30 -12.67 -7.69 -5.32
N ILE A 31 -11.93 -8.63 -5.94
CA ILE A 31 -10.88 -8.33 -6.92
C ILE A 31 -11.55 -8.05 -8.26
N GLN A 32 -11.44 -6.81 -8.74
CA GLN A 32 -11.98 -6.39 -10.03
C GLN A 32 -11.11 -6.89 -11.19
N SER A 33 -9.78 -6.83 -11.03
CA SER A 33 -8.81 -7.38 -11.97
C SER A 33 -7.47 -7.62 -11.27
N SER A 34 -6.62 -8.42 -11.91
CA SER A 34 -5.25 -8.63 -11.45
C SER A 34 -4.36 -9.03 -12.61
N HIS A 35 -3.08 -8.70 -12.53
CA HIS A 35 -2.11 -9.06 -13.57
C HIS A 35 -0.81 -9.45 -12.90
N PHE A 36 -0.41 -10.70 -13.08
CA PHE A 36 0.89 -11.20 -12.66
C PHE A 36 1.50 -11.98 -13.80
N TYR A 37 2.76 -11.69 -14.14
CA TYR A 37 3.46 -12.44 -15.17
C TYR A 37 4.05 -13.73 -14.58
N ASP A 38 3.59 -14.89 -15.04
CA ASP A 38 4.18 -16.18 -14.68
C ASP A 38 5.24 -16.56 -15.71
N SER A 39 6.50 -16.53 -15.29
CA SER A 39 7.65 -16.85 -16.14
C SER A 39 7.70 -18.32 -16.59
N ASN A 40 7.11 -19.24 -15.82
CA ASN A 40 7.04 -20.66 -16.17
C ASN A 40 6.00 -20.90 -17.27
N LEU A 41 4.87 -20.20 -17.21
CA LEU A 41 3.79 -20.30 -18.19
C LEU A 41 3.96 -19.33 -19.37
N GLN A 42 4.88 -18.37 -19.27
CA GLN A 42 5.13 -17.29 -20.23
C GLN A 42 3.87 -16.50 -20.59
N ARG A 43 3.05 -16.20 -19.58
CA ARG A 43 1.80 -15.44 -19.75
C ARG A 43 1.40 -14.74 -18.47
N ASP A 44 0.49 -13.78 -18.62
CA ASP A 44 -0.21 -13.21 -17.48
C ASP A 44 -1.23 -14.19 -16.91
N ILE A 45 -1.30 -14.21 -15.58
CA ILE A 45 -2.26 -14.97 -14.79
C ILE A 45 -3.01 -14.03 -13.84
N GLN A 46 -4.23 -14.43 -13.47
CA GLN A 46 -5.03 -13.73 -12.46
C GLN A 46 -4.61 -14.18 -11.05
N PHE A 47 -4.87 -13.35 -10.03
CA PHE A 47 -4.62 -13.65 -8.62
C PHE A 47 -5.29 -14.96 -8.18
N SER A 48 -6.47 -15.28 -8.72
CA SER A 48 -7.16 -16.56 -8.45
C SER A 48 -6.41 -17.80 -8.94
N GLU A 49 -5.49 -17.65 -9.90
CA GLU A 49 -4.63 -18.72 -10.40
C GLU A 49 -3.32 -18.83 -9.61
N VAL A 50 -2.98 -17.82 -8.80
CA VAL A 50 -1.73 -17.77 -8.02
C VAL A 50 -1.81 -18.73 -6.86
N LYS A 51 -0.94 -19.76 -6.88
CA LYS A 51 -0.84 -20.74 -5.79
C LYS A 51 0.09 -20.27 -4.68
N ASN A 52 1.20 -19.66 -5.07
CA ASN A 52 2.21 -19.13 -4.16
C ASN A 52 2.75 -17.82 -4.76
N ILE A 53 2.40 -16.71 -4.12
CA ILE A 53 2.76 -15.37 -4.61
C ILE A 53 4.24 -15.06 -4.40
N LYS A 54 4.87 -15.64 -3.37
CA LYS A 54 6.32 -15.51 -3.16
C LYS A 54 7.08 -16.19 -4.30
N GLU A 55 6.68 -17.39 -4.70
CA GLU A 55 7.29 -18.11 -5.83
C GLU A 55 7.08 -17.37 -7.15
N LEU A 56 5.86 -16.87 -7.39
CA LEU A 56 5.54 -16.10 -8.59
C LEU A 56 6.38 -14.83 -8.75
N LEU A 57 6.67 -14.15 -7.63
CA LEU A 57 7.49 -12.94 -7.60
C LEU A 57 8.99 -13.26 -7.36
N SER A 58 9.42 -14.50 -7.57
CA SER A 58 10.81 -14.93 -7.41
C SER A 58 11.41 -15.43 -8.73
N PRO A 59 12.72 -15.16 -8.98
CA PRO A 59 13.61 -14.36 -8.15
C PRO A 59 13.29 -12.87 -8.19
N GLN A 60 12.77 -12.37 -9.31
CA GLN A 60 12.27 -11.00 -9.47
C GLN A 60 10.90 -11.06 -10.10
N GLY A 61 10.01 -10.15 -9.74
CA GLY A 61 8.68 -10.13 -10.32
C GLY A 61 7.88 -8.91 -9.95
N THR A 62 6.92 -8.60 -10.82
CA THR A 62 5.94 -7.55 -10.61
C THR A 62 4.55 -8.09 -10.82
N GLY A 63 3.57 -7.44 -10.20
CA GLY A 63 2.18 -7.70 -10.47
C GLY A 63 1.30 -6.73 -9.74
N ASN A 64 0.02 -6.71 -10.10
CA ASN A 64 -0.94 -5.81 -9.48
C ASN A 64 -2.30 -6.45 -9.28
N VAL A 65 -3.04 -5.89 -8.34
CA VAL A 65 -4.42 -6.26 -8.01
C VAL A 65 -5.24 -4.99 -7.91
N VAL A 66 -6.39 -4.95 -8.59
CA VAL A 66 -7.38 -3.88 -8.48
C VAL A 66 -8.53 -4.37 -7.62
N LEU A 67 -8.82 -3.62 -6.56
CA LEU A 67 -9.83 -3.94 -5.56
C LEU A 67 -10.93 -2.88 -5.58
N GLU A 68 -12.17 -3.32 -5.44
CA GLU A 68 -13.28 -2.38 -5.22
C GLU A 68 -13.10 -1.64 -3.89
N GLN A 69 -12.63 -2.34 -2.84
CA GLN A 69 -12.44 -1.79 -1.51
C GLN A 69 -11.36 -2.56 -0.73
N LEU A 70 -10.59 -1.84 0.08
CA LEU A 70 -9.58 -2.37 1.01
C LEU A 70 -9.69 -1.69 2.38
N GLN A 71 -9.42 -2.44 3.45
CA GLN A 71 -9.34 -1.89 4.81
C GLN A 71 -7.88 -1.69 5.22
N LEU A 72 -7.46 -0.43 5.45
CA LEU A 72 -6.15 -0.04 5.97
C LEU A 72 -6.33 0.93 7.14
N GLY A 73 -6.91 0.46 8.25
CA GLY A 73 -7.38 1.33 9.36
C GLY A 73 -8.66 2.11 9.03
N ILE A 74 -8.83 2.48 7.77
CA ILE A 74 -10.03 3.04 7.15
C ILE A 74 -10.43 2.22 5.92
N SER A 75 -11.65 2.43 5.45
CA SER A 75 -12.12 1.83 4.19
C SER A 75 -11.71 2.72 3.02
N LEU A 76 -10.91 2.20 2.10
CA LEU A 76 -10.51 2.85 0.86
C LEU A 76 -11.15 2.13 -0.33
N LYS A 77 -11.72 2.87 -1.26
CA LYS A 77 -12.30 2.34 -2.50
C LYS A 77 -11.37 2.48 -3.70
N ASN A 78 -11.60 1.66 -4.72
CA ASN A 78 -10.87 1.67 -5.99
C ASN A 78 -9.36 1.62 -5.80
N VAL A 79 -8.89 0.62 -5.05
CA VAL A 79 -7.49 0.51 -4.64
C VAL A 79 -6.73 -0.34 -5.64
N VAL A 80 -5.63 0.17 -6.17
CA VAL A 80 -4.66 -0.60 -6.93
C VAL A 80 -3.49 -0.93 -6.01
N ILE A 81 -3.22 -2.22 -5.83
CA ILE A 81 -2.02 -2.69 -5.14
C ILE A 81 -1.02 -3.13 -6.20
N VAL A 82 0.19 -2.58 -6.16
CA VAL A 82 1.31 -2.98 -7.02
C VAL A 82 2.38 -3.64 -6.14
N PHE A 83 2.86 -4.78 -6.59
CA PHE A 83 3.96 -5.53 -5.99
C PHE A 83 5.15 -5.46 -6.95
N SER A 84 6.32 -5.07 -6.45
CA SER A 84 7.55 -5.06 -7.23
C SER A 84 8.71 -5.56 -6.38
N PHE A 85 9.22 -6.75 -6.70
CA PHE A 85 10.23 -7.42 -5.88
C PHE A 85 11.48 -7.77 -6.67
N ASP A 86 12.64 -7.55 -6.04
CA ASP A 86 13.92 -8.16 -6.38
C ASP A 86 14.07 -9.53 -5.69
N GLU A 87 15.28 -10.06 -5.53
CA GLU A 87 15.54 -11.37 -4.92
C GLU A 87 14.99 -11.52 -3.49
N GLU A 88 15.17 -10.53 -2.62
CA GLU A 88 14.89 -10.62 -1.17
C GLU A 88 13.86 -9.58 -0.70
N TYR A 89 13.86 -8.41 -1.32
CA TYR A 89 13.07 -7.24 -0.93
C TYR A 89 12.21 -6.75 -2.08
N GLY A 90 11.30 -5.83 -1.78
CA GLY A 90 10.48 -5.19 -2.78
C GLY A 90 9.58 -4.14 -2.18
N ASP A 91 9.00 -3.34 -3.06
CA ASP A 91 8.05 -2.31 -2.67
C ASP A 91 6.62 -2.82 -2.90
N ILE A 92 5.75 -2.43 -1.96
CA ILE A 92 4.31 -2.63 -2.08
C ILE A 92 3.65 -1.27 -2.06
N VAL A 93 2.93 -0.98 -3.14
CA VAL A 93 2.34 0.33 -3.39
C VAL A 93 0.82 0.21 -3.39
N PHE A 94 0.14 1.08 -2.66
CA PHE A 94 -1.32 1.20 -2.66
C PHE A 94 -1.70 2.55 -3.27
N ASN A 95 -2.36 2.53 -4.42
CA ASN A 95 -2.87 3.72 -5.10
C ASN A 95 -4.40 3.78 -4.96
N PHE A 96 -4.95 4.93 -4.58
CA PHE A 96 -6.38 5.14 -4.42
C PHE A 96 -6.75 6.63 -4.57
N PRO A 97 -8.03 6.97 -4.84
CA PRO A 97 -8.44 8.36 -5.03
C PRO A 97 -8.22 9.21 -3.77
N GLU A 98 -7.69 10.43 -3.94
CA GLU A 98 -7.48 11.37 -2.82
C GLU A 98 -8.74 11.64 -2.00
N SER A 99 -9.91 11.59 -2.65
CA SER A 99 -11.23 11.86 -2.07
C SER A 99 -11.62 10.85 -0.98
N GLU A 100 -10.95 9.70 -0.91
CA GLU A 100 -11.17 8.76 0.19
C GLU A 100 -10.67 9.34 1.53
N ILE A 101 -9.68 10.24 1.48
CA ILE A 101 -9.08 10.95 2.63
C ILE A 101 -9.57 12.39 2.71
N PHE A 102 -9.34 13.14 1.63
CA PHE A 102 -9.55 14.59 1.56
C PHE A 102 -10.98 14.89 1.14
N VAL A 103 -11.80 15.18 2.15
CA VAL A 103 -13.21 15.59 2.04
C VAL A 103 -13.39 16.99 2.61
N ASP A 104 -14.54 17.60 2.36
CA ASP A 104 -14.81 19.00 2.78
C ASP A 104 -14.73 19.21 4.31
N ASP A 105 -14.99 18.18 5.12
CA ASP A 105 -14.89 18.26 6.58
C ASP A 105 -13.46 17.97 7.06
N LYS A 106 -12.73 19.03 7.43
CA LYS A 106 -11.38 18.94 7.99
C LYS A 106 -11.26 17.98 9.20
N ASN A 107 -12.28 17.87 10.05
CA ASN A 107 -12.23 16.96 11.20
C ASN A 107 -12.33 15.49 10.74
N GLU A 108 -13.12 15.23 9.70
CA GLU A 108 -13.20 13.90 9.09
C GLU A 108 -11.86 13.52 8.45
N VAL A 109 -11.23 14.46 7.73
CA VAL A 109 -9.88 14.24 7.17
C VAL A 109 -8.87 13.90 8.27
N LYS A 110 -8.82 14.70 9.36
CA LYS A 110 -7.94 14.43 10.52
C LYS A 110 -8.15 13.03 11.08
N LEU A 111 -9.40 12.64 11.29
CA LEU A 111 -9.73 11.34 11.85
C LEU A 111 -9.35 10.18 10.93
N LYS A 112 -9.64 10.29 9.62
CA LYS A 112 -9.30 9.26 8.65
C LYS A 112 -7.80 9.08 8.50
N PHE A 113 -7.08 10.17 8.33
CA PHE A 113 -5.64 10.15 8.13
C PHE A 113 -4.92 9.64 9.39
N ALA A 114 -5.34 10.06 10.59
CA ALA A 114 -4.80 9.53 11.85
C ALA A 114 -4.97 8.01 11.97
N LYS A 115 -6.14 7.46 11.62
CA LYS A 115 -6.40 6.01 11.63
C LYS A 115 -5.58 5.26 10.59
N LEU A 116 -5.41 5.84 9.41
CA LEU A 116 -4.56 5.26 8.36
C LEU A 116 -3.11 5.20 8.83
N VAL A 117 -2.57 6.32 9.33
CA VAL A 117 -1.19 6.40 9.84
C VAL A 117 -0.97 5.42 10.99
N ASP A 118 -1.88 5.37 11.97
CA ASP A 118 -1.78 4.41 13.09
C ASP A 118 -1.76 2.95 12.60
N TYR A 119 -2.62 2.61 11.64
CA TYR A 119 -2.62 1.28 11.04
C TYR A 119 -1.28 0.98 10.34
N LEU A 120 -0.75 1.92 9.55
CA LEU A 120 0.51 1.74 8.83
C LEU A 120 1.72 1.68 9.76
N MET A 121 1.72 2.43 10.87
CA MET A 121 2.76 2.33 11.91
C MET A 121 2.75 0.95 12.56
N ASN A 122 1.57 0.42 12.90
CA ASN A 122 1.44 -0.93 13.43
C ASN A 122 1.91 -1.99 12.41
N LEU A 123 1.61 -1.78 11.12
CA LEU A 123 2.07 -2.64 10.03
C LEU A 123 3.60 -2.60 9.90
N LYS A 124 4.20 -1.40 9.92
CA LYS A 124 5.65 -1.18 9.88
C LYS A 124 6.34 -1.96 10.98
N ILE A 125 5.87 -1.83 12.22
CA ILE A 125 6.42 -2.54 13.39
C ILE A 125 6.27 -4.05 13.22
N LYS A 126 5.07 -4.53 12.87
CA LYS A 126 4.77 -5.96 12.76
C LYS A 126 5.62 -6.67 11.70
N TYR A 127 5.87 -6.01 10.57
CA TYR A 127 6.60 -6.58 9.44
C TYR A 127 8.05 -6.11 9.34
N ALA A 128 8.51 -5.28 10.29
CA ALA A 128 9.83 -4.65 10.29
C ALA A 128 10.14 -3.95 8.95
N ILE A 129 9.17 -3.17 8.47
CA ILE A 129 9.28 -2.38 7.24
C ILE A 129 10.23 -1.21 7.53
N SER A 130 11.20 -0.95 6.64
CA SER A 130 12.21 0.10 6.84
C SER A 130 11.54 1.48 6.87
N LYS A 131 10.67 1.72 5.89
CA LYS A 131 10.10 3.03 5.61
C LYS A 131 8.70 2.90 5.03
N VAL A 132 7.83 3.84 5.41
CA VAL A 132 6.52 4.04 4.80
C VAL A 132 6.38 5.48 4.33
N ILE A 133 5.87 5.66 3.11
CA ILE A 133 5.64 6.97 2.49
C ILE A 133 4.15 7.09 2.15
N ILE A 134 3.56 8.28 2.34
CA ILE A 134 2.26 8.64 1.77
C ILE A 134 2.41 9.97 1.03
N GLY A 135 1.92 10.04 -0.19
CA GLY A 135 2.01 11.23 -1.04
C GLY A 135 1.04 11.19 -2.21
N TYR A 136 1.00 12.25 -3.00
CA TYR A 136 0.37 12.22 -4.33
C TYR A 136 1.26 11.47 -5.31
N GLU A 137 0.66 10.75 -6.27
CA GLU A 137 1.41 9.99 -7.26
C GLU A 137 2.28 10.92 -8.15
N PRO A 138 3.61 10.71 -8.25
CA PRO A 138 4.42 9.69 -7.55
C PRO A 138 4.84 10.14 -6.15
N ALA A 139 4.63 9.32 -5.11
CA ALA A 139 4.82 9.77 -3.72
C ALA A 139 6.28 9.85 -3.26
N TYR A 140 7.24 9.35 -4.05
CA TYR A 140 8.67 9.50 -3.78
C TYR A 140 9.20 10.92 -4.04
N ASP A 141 8.49 11.74 -4.81
CA ASP A 141 8.94 13.10 -5.12
C ASP A 141 8.75 14.02 -3.89
N GLU A 142 9.76 14.81 -3.56
CA GLU A 142 9.74 15.66 -2.35
C GLU A 142 8.56 16.65 -2.34
N ASP A 143 8.13 17.13 -3.51
CA ASP A 143 7.05 18.10 -3.66
C ASP A 143 5.63 17.49 -3.54
N THR A 144 5.50 16.17 -3.71
CA THR A 144 4.22 15.44 -3.66
C THR A 144 4.09 14.57 -2.40
N MET A 145 5.18 14.35 -1.69
CA MET A 145 5.23 13.62 -0.44
C MET A 145 4.52 14.38 0.67
N LEU A 146 3.55 13.72 1.32
CA LEU A 146 2.84 14.30 2.46
C LEU A 146 3.52 13.90 3.77
N ILE A 147 3.96 12.65 3.86
CA ILE A 147 4.57 12.09 5.06
C ILE A 147 5.50 10.94 4.70
N GLU A 148 6.62 10.92 5.40
CA GLU A 148 7.52 9.78 5.45
C GLU A 148 7.73 9.43 6.92
N PHE A 149 7.68 8.14 7.24
CA PHE A 149 8.13 7.66 8.54
C PHE A 149 8.99 6.42 8.41
N ASP A 150 10.21 6.57 8.90
CA ASP A 150 11.26 5.58 9.02
C ASP A 150 11.36 5.14 10.50
N ASP A 151 12.57 4.94 11.02
CA ASP A 151 12.77 4.62 12.44
C ASP A 151 12.66 5.83 13.38
N ASN A 152 12.47 7.04 12.84
CA ASN A 152 12.28 8.24 13.63
C ASN A 152 10.83 8.32 14.15
N PRO A 153 10.64 8.76 15.41
CA PRO A 153 9.31 8.94 15.97
C PRO A 153 8.54 10.02 15.21
N LEU A 154 7.42 9.62 14.62
CA LEU A 154 6.53 10.50 13.88
C LEU A 154 5.61 11.28 14.83
N ASN A 155 5.58 12.61 14.71
CA ASN A 155 4.55 13.41 15.34
C ASN A 155 3.36 13.58 14.39
N VAL A 156 2.39 12.67 14.51
CA VAL A 156 1.21 12.60 13.65
C VAL A 156 0.40 13.90 13.67
N GLU A 157 0.25 14.55 14.82
CA GLU A 157 -0.48 15.83 14.92
C GLU A 157 0.17 16.93 14.09
N LYS A 158 1.50 17.06 14.19
CA LYS A 158 2.25 18.06 13.43
C LYS A 158 2.15 17.83 11.92
N VAL A 159 2.15 16.57 11.48
CA VAL A 159 1.99 16.24 10.06
C VAL A 159 0.58 16.52 9.59
N LEU A 160 -0.44 16.14 10.38
CA LEU A 160 -1.84 16.43 10.06
C LEU A 160 -2.10 17.92 9.87
N ASP A 161 -1.54 18.76 10.73
CA ASP A 161 -1.69 20.21 10.60
C ASP A 161 -0.99 20.73 9.33
N ALA A 162 0.22 20.25 9.02
CA ALA A 162 0.93 20.63 7.79
C ALA A 162 0.18 20.22 6.50
N VAL A 163 -0.41 19.02 6.48
CA VAL A 163 -1.16 18.50 5.32
C VAL A 163 -2.49 19.23 5.12
N LEU A 164 -3.08 19.81 6.16
CA LEU A 164 -4.39 20.48 6.11
C LEU A 164 -4.34 22.00 5.99
N ASP A 165 -3.15 22.58 6.19
CA ASP A 165 -2.86 24.00 6.06
C ASP A 165 -2.09 24.34 4.76
N ALA A 166 -1.66 23.33 3.99
CA ALA A 166 -1.15 23.44 2.62
C ALA A 166 -2.29 23.69 1.61
#